data_AF-A0A959FWB1-F1
#
_entry.id   AF-A0A959FWB1-F1
#
_cell.length_a   1.000
_cell.length_b   1.000
_cell.length_c   1.000
_cell.angle_alpha   90.00
_cell.angle_beta   90.00
_cell.angle_gamma   90.00
#
_symmetry.space_group_name_H-M   'P 1'
#
loop_
_entity.id
_entity.type
_entity.pdbx_description
1 polymer ?
#
loop_
_entity_poly.entity_id
_entity_poly.type
_entity_poly.pdbx_seq_one_letter_code
_entity_poly.pdbx_strand_id
1 'polypeptide(L)' 'AIRSLTVNGNYEGVFIFPQRGQDEWSDWGFSNSREVRLKQGPNTIKLHFEDWNNNMNVDVNTALLDYLRIIQL' A
#
# COMPACT_ATOMS: atom_id res chain seq x y z
N ALA A 1 7.35 1.05 5.14
CA ALA A 1 6.52 -0.17 5.27
C ALA A 1 6.29 -0.83 3.91
N ILE A 2 5.98 -2.12 3.88
CA ILE A 2 5.53 -2.81 2.65
C ILE A 2 4.18 -3.46 2.95
N ARG A 3 3.22 -3.39 2.01
CA ARG A 3 1.94 -4.09 2.14
C ARG A 3 1.58 -4.77 0.83
N SER A 4 1.05 -5.97 0.92
CA SER A 4 0.45 -6.68 -0.20
C SER A 4 -0.93 -6.10 -0.54
N LEU A 5 -1.22 -6.02 -1.84
CA LEU A 5 -2.48 -5.53 -2.39
C LEU A 5 -3.29 -6.71 -2.92
N THR A 6 -4.51 -6.83 -2.45
CA THR A 6 -5.50 -7.75 -3.01
C THR A 6 -6.73 -6.96 -3.47
N VAL A 7 -7.18 -7.19 -4.70
CA VAL A 7 -8.40 -6.61 -5.27
C VAL A 7 -9.37 -7.74 -5.59
N ASN A 8 -10.55 -7.71 -4.98
CA ASN A 8 -11.59 -8.73 -5.15
C ASN A 8 -11.11 -10.18 -4.92
N GLY A 9 -10.16 -10.36 -4.00
CA GLY A 9 -9.56 -11.67 -3.69
C GLY A 9 -8.34 -12.03 -4.54
N ASN A 10 -8.03 -11.28 -5.60
CA ASN A 10 -6.85 -11.50 -6.42
C ASN A 10 -5.66 -10.70 -5.90
N TYR A 11 -4.49 -11.33 -5.83
CA TYR A 11 -3.25 -10.65 -5.49
C TYR A 11 -2.77 -9.78 -6.67
N GLU A 12 -2.63 -8.48 -6.42
CA GLU A 12 -2.29 -7.47 -7.44
C GLU A 12 -0.90 -6.84 -7.21
N GLY A 13 -0.09 -7.44 -6.33
CA GLY A 13 1.29 -7.01 -6.05
C GLY A 13 1.44 -6.30 -4.70
N VAL A 14 2.37 -5.34 -4.65
CA VAL A 14 2.77 -4.66 -3.41
C VAL A 14 2.78 -3.14 -3.53
N PHE A 15 2.47 -2.47 -2.43
CA PHE A 15 2.75 -1.06 -2.19
C PHE A 15 3.95 -0.91 -1.26
N ILE A 16 4.83 0.02 -1.61
CA ILE A 16 6.05 0.36 -0.88
C ILE A 16 5.88 1.77 -0.33
N PHE A 17 5.79 1.88 1.00
CA PHE A 17 5.69 3.15 1.70
C PHE A 17 7.08 3.56 2.18
N PRO A 18 7.77 4.47 1.48
CA PRO A 18 9.14 4.86 1.80
C PRO A 18 9.20 5.62 3.12
N GLN A 19 10.33 5.50 3.83
CA GLN A 19 10.63 6.38 4.96
C GLN A 19 10.87 7.80 4.45
N ARG A 20 10.33 8.80 5.15
CA ARG A 20 10.38 10.22 4.77
C ARG A 20 11.16 11.11 5.74
N GLY A 21 11.89 10.49 6.67
CA GLY A 21 12.70 11.16 7.67
C GLY A 21 12.85 10.27 8.91
N GLN A 22 13.73 10.68 9.82
CA GLN A 22 13.80 10.06 11.15
C GLN A 22 12.78 10.77 12.04
N ASP A 23 11.87 10.01 12.65
CA ASP A 23 10.79 10.51 13.53
C ASP A 23 9.88 11.59 12.91
N GLU A 24 9.85 11.67 11.58
CA GLU A 24 9.03 12.61 10.82
C GLU A 24 7.75 11.91 10.34
N TRP A 25 6.61 12.26 10.95
CA TRP A 25 5.29 11.66 10.68
C TRP A 25 4.32 12.61 9.97
N SER A 26 4.76 13.83 9.64
CA SER A 26 3.95 14.88 9.00
C SER A 26 4.34 15.16 7.55
N ASP A 27 5.43 14.57 7.03
CA ASP A 27 5.75 14.58 5.59
C ASP A 27 4.92 13.53 4.83
N TRP A 28 3.90 13.99 4.12
CA TRP A 28 2.99 13.16 3.34
C TRP A 28 3.38 13.11 1.86
N GLY A 29 3.25 11.93 1.26
CA GLY A 29 3.40 11.81 -0.18
C GLY A 29 2.86 10.49 -0.72
N PHE A 30 2.59 10.46 -2.02
CA PHE A 30 2.13 9.24 -2.67
C PHE A 30 3.20 8.15 -2.68
N SER A 31 2.73 6.90 -2.60
CA SER A 31 3.51 5.69 -2.83
C SER A 31 3.53 5.34 -4.33
N ASN A 32 4.10 4.19 -4.70
CA ASN A 32 4.03 3.67 -6.07
C ASN A 32 2.57 3.40 -6.49
N SER A 33 2.31 3.38 -7.80
CA SER A 33 0.99 3.04 -8.35
C SER A 33 0.90 1.58 -8.77
N ARG A 34 -0.33 1.07 -8.90
CA ARG A 34 -0.65 -0.25 -9.47
C ARG A 34 -1.84 -0.12 -10.42
N GLU A 35 -1.70 -0.65 -11.63
CA GLU A 35 -2.83 -0.88 -12.52
C GLU A 35 -3.55 -2.14 -12.07
N VAL A 36 -4.88 -2.05 -11.90
CA VAL A 36 -5.72 -3.16 -11.45
C VAL A 36 -7.02 -3.18 -12.24
N ARG A 37 -7.65 -4.36 -12.35
CA ARG A 37 -8.96 -4.49 -12.98
C ARG A 37 -10.07 -4.39 -11.94
N LEU A 38 -10.90 -3.36 -12.07
CA LEU A 38 -12.11 -3.20 -11.26
C LEU A 38 -13.32 -3.80 -11.99
N LYS A 39 -14.22 -4.40 -11.23
CA LYS A 39 -15.51 -4.92 -11.73
C LYS A 39 -16.55 -3.80 -11.71
N GLN A 40 -17.61 -3.93 -12.50
CA GLN A 40 -18.78 -3.08 -12.36
C GLN A 40 -19.39 -3.28 -10.96
N GLY A 41 -19.70 -2.18 -10.28
CA GLY A 41 -20.27 -2.20 -8.93
C GLY A 41 -19.22 -2.22 -7.82
N PRO A 42 -19.56 -2.77 -6.63
CA PRO A 42 -18.65 -2.77 -5.48
C PRO A 42 -17.37 -3.56 -5.76
N ASN A 43 -16.24 -3.02 -5.29
CA ASN A 43 -14.94 -3.68 -5.32
C ASN A 43 -14.35 -3.69 -3.91
N THR A 44 -13.72 -4.80 -3.53
CA THR A 44 -13.01 -4.92 -2.26
C THR A 44 -11.53 -4.74 -2.51
N ILE A 45 -10.94 -3.71 -1.90
CA ILE A 45 -9.50 -3.43 -1.98
C ILE A 45 -8.91 -3.65 -0.59
N LYS A 46 -7.92 -4.54 -0.47
CA LYS A 46 -7.29 -4.91 0.79
C LYS A 46 -5.78 -4.67 0.73
N LEU A 47 -5.31 -3.73 1.53
CA LEU A 47 -3.90 -3.66 1.92
C LEU A 47 -3.70 -4.52 3.16
N HIS A 48 -2.73 -5.42 3.13
CA HIS A 48 -2.50 -6.36 4.22
C HIS A 48 -1.02 -6.65 4.38
N PHE A 49 -0.65 -7.09 5.58
CA PHE A 49 0.73 -7.43 5.94
C PHE A 49 0.86 -8.95 5.98
N GLU A 50 1.86 -9.45 5.27
CA GLU A 50 2.20 -10.87 5.14
C GLU A 50 3.67 -11.08 5.53
N ASP A 51 4.09 -12.33 5.74
CA ASP A 51 5.45 -12.67 6.18
C ASP A 51 6.56 -12.17 5.22
N TRP A 52 6.24 -12.03 3.93
CA TRP A 52 7.16 -11.49 2.92
C TRP A 52 7.12 -9.96 2.80
N ASN A 53 6.36 -9.26 3.64
CA ASN A 53 6.28 -7.79 3.66
C ASN A 53 7.25 -7.14 4.67
N ASN A 54 8.13 -7.93 5.28
CA ASN A 54 9.21 -7.41 6.12
C ASN A 54 10.13 -6.48 5.32
N ASN A 55 10.50 -5.33 5.91
CA ASN A 55 11.39 -4.34 5.31
C ASN A 55 12.79 -4.43 5.94
N MET A 56 13.76 -3.71 5.38
CA MET A 56 15.16 -3.75 5.85
C MET A 56 15.37 -3.24 7.28
N ASN A 57 14.41 -2.51 7.86
CA ASN A 57 14.50 -2.03 9.24
C ASN A 57 14.21 -3.18 10.24
N VAL A 58 13.51 -4.24 9.82
CA VAL A 58 13.12 -5.44 10.59
C VAL A 58 12.21 -5.16 11.81
N ASP A 59 12.47 -4.10 12.56
CA ASP A 59 11.72 -3.72 13.76
C ASP A 59 10.53 -2.81 13.43
N VAL A 60 10.71 -1.84 12.52
CA VAL A 60 9.68 -0.83 12.21
C VAL A 60 9.13 -1.01 10.79
N ASN A 61 7.86 -1.43 10.72
CA ASN A 61 7.09 -1.55 9.47
C ASN A 61 5.75 -0.78 9.50
N THR A 62 5.67 0.26 10.33
CA THR A 62 4.50 1.14 10.42
C THR A 62 4.42 2.08 9.22
N ALA A 63 3.21 2.34 8.74
CA ALA A 63 2.91 3.41 7.80
C ALA A 63 1.57 4.04 8.16
N LEU A 64 1.47 5.35 7.99
CA LEU A 64 0.21 6.08 8.06
C LEU A 64 -0.41 6.12 6.66
N LEU A 65 -1.72 5.90 6.60
CA LEU A 65 -2.49 5.93 5.36
C LEU A 65 -3.63 6.93 5.52
N ASP A 66 -3.65 7.95 4.68
CA ASP A 66 -4.72 8.95 4.65
C ASP A 66 -5.83 8.52 3.68
N TYR A 67 -5.50 8.44 2.38
CA TYR A 67 -6.44 7.99 1.36
C TYR A 67 -5.78 7.16 0.24
N LEU A 68 -6.62 6.39 -0.44
CA LEU A 68 -6.32 5.76 -1.72
C LEU A 68 -6.97 6.58 -2.83
N ARG A 69 -6.24 6.87 -3.90
CA ARG A 69 -6.79 7.51 -5.11
C ARG A 69 -6.90 6.48 -6.23
N ILE A 70 -8.08 6.42 -6.84
CA ILE A 70 -8.32 5.64 -8.06
C ILE A 70 -8.38 6.62 -9.22
N ILE A 71 -7.60 6.36 -10.27
CA ILE A 71 -7.61 7.12 -11.52
C ILE A 71 -7.98 6.18 -12.65
N GLN A 72 -8.84 6.65 -13.55
CA GLN A 72 -9.12 5.95 -14.79
C GLN A 72 -7.95 6.18 -15.75
N LEU A 73 -7.46 5.10 -16.37
CA LEU A 73 -6.42 5.14 -17.40
C LEU A 73 -7.01 5.51 -18.76
#